data_AF-A0A3S5AS35-F1
#
_entry.id   AF-A0A3S5AS35-F1
#
_cell.length_a   1.000
_cell.length_b   1.000
_cell.length_c   1.000
_cell.angle_alpha   90.00
_cell.angle_beta   90.00
_cell.angle_gamma   90.00
#
_symmetry.space_group_name_H-M   'P 1'
#
loop_
_entity.id
_entity.type
_entity.pdbx_description
1 polymer ?
#
loop_
_entity_poly.entity_id
_entity_poly.type
_entity_poly.pdbx_seq_one_letter_code
_entity_poly.pdbx_strand_id
1 'polypeptide(L)' 'MVGQDGQIYMRRSRLDRETFPRYELIVRAVDQGGKQLSATTRVVIHILDVNDCAPRFIFPTRQNNTVHVRRGSP' A
#
# COMPACT_ATOMS: atom_id res chain seq x y z
N MET A 1 -13.87 0.35 -8.77
CA MET A 1 -15.06 0.60 -9.62
C MET A 1 -15.39 2.08 -9.48
N VAL A 2 -15.88 2.72 -10.54
CA VAL A 2 -16.32 4.12 -10.46
C VAL A 2 -17.85 4.12 -10.37
N GLY A 3 -18.42 4.76 -9.35
CA GLY A 3 -19.85 4.96 -9.19
C GLY A 3 -20.38 5.95 -10.23
N GLN A 4 -21.70 5.94 -10.45
CA GLN A 4 -22.36 6.88 -11.38
C GLN A 4 -22.23 8.35 -10.93
N ASP A 5 -21.91 8.57 -9.67
CA ASP A 5 -21.64 9.86 -9.04
C ASP A 5 -20.15 10.26 -9.10
N GLY A 6 -19.31 9.45 -9.75
CA GLY A 6 -17.86 9.70 -9.88
C GLY A 6 -17.02 9.20 -8.70
N GLN A 7 -17.63 8.56 -7.69
CA GLN A 7 -16.87 7.99 -6.57
C GLN A 7 -16.02 6.79 -7.01
N ILE A 8 -14.79 6.69 -6.51
CA ILE A 8 -13.88 5.58 -6.82
C ILE A 8 -13.82 4.64 -5.62
N TYR A 9 -14.25 3.40 -5.83
CA TYR A 9 -14.23 2.35 -4.81
C TYR A 9 -13.23 1.25 -5.12
N MET A 10 -12.71 0.62 -4.07
CA MET A 10 -11.94 -0.61 -4.19
C MET A 10 -12.83 -1.72 -4.79
N ARG A 11 -12.33 -2.50 -5.76
CA ARG A 11 -13.07 -3.64 -6.36
C ARG A 11 -12.77 -4.98 -5.68
N ARG A 12 -11.61 -5.13 -5.03
CA ARG A 12 -11.16 -6.33 -4.31
C ARG A 12 -10.98 -6.00 -2.83
N SER A 13 -10.92 -7.00 -1.98
CA SER A 13 -10.93 -6.80 -0.53
C SER A 13 -9.55 -6.58 0.09
N ARG A 14 -8.47 -6.46 -0.68
CA ARG A 14 -7.10 -6.37 -0.15
C ARG A 14 -6.24 -5.36 -0.91
N LEU A 15 -5.77 -4.36 -0.17
CA LEU A 15 -4.64 -3.50 -0.52
C LEU A 15 -3.47 -3.96 0.33
N ASP A 16 -2.31 -4.08 -0.29
CA ASP A 16 -1.09 -4.53 0.36
C ASP A 16 0.05 -3.66 -0.18
N ARG A 17 0.61 -2.80 0.67
CA ARG A 17 1.60 -1.82 0.24
C ARG A 17 2.89 -2.51 -0.20
N GLU A 18 3.24 -3.58 0.48
CA GLU A 18 4.40 -4.44 0.25
C GLU A 18 4.40 -5.01 -1.17
N THR A 19 3.23 -5.41 -1.67
CA THR A 19 3.09 -5.88 -3.06
C THR A 19 2.91 -4.71 -4.04
N PHE A 20 2.03 -3.75 -3.75
CA PHE A 20 1.68 -2.66 -4.67
C PHE A 20 1.52 -1.32 -3.91
N PRO A 21 2.56 -0.45 -3.88
CA PRO A 21 2.53 0.79 -3.09
C PRO A 21 1.73 1.93 -3.74
N ARG A 22 1.45 1.85 -5.04
CA ARG A 22 0.66 2.85 -5.76
C ARG A 22 -0.13 2.25 -6.92
N TYR A 23 -1.25 2.90 -7.22
CA TYR A 23 -2.05 2.66 -8.42
C TYR A 23 -2.21 3.94 -9.21
N GLU A 24 -2.35 3.79 -10.52
CA GLU A 24 -2.61 4.90 -11.42
C GLU A 24 -3.84 4.60 -12.25
N LEU A 25 -4.81 5.50 -12.17
CA LEU A 25 -6.06 5.40 -12.90
C LEU A 25 -6.13 6.54 -13.91
N ILE A 26 -6.57 6.22 -15.13
CA ILE A 26 -6.98 7.21 -16.11
C ILE A 26 -8.50 7.29 -16.05
N VAL A 27 -9.03 8.45 -15.69
CA VAL A 27 -10.49 8.68 -15.59
C VAL A 27 -10.94 9.61 -16.70
N ARG A 28 -12.08 9.28 -17.33
CA ARG A 28 -12.70 10.07 -18.40
C ARG A 28 -14.10 10.49 -17.97
N ALA A 29 -14.35 11.78 -17.96
CA ALA A 29 -15.69 12.36 -17.81
C ALA A 29 -16.28 12.65 -19.19
N VAL A 30 -17.56 12.35 -19.39
CA VAL A 30 -18.29 12.57 -20.64
C VAL A 30 -19.58 13.31 -20.29
N ASP A 31 -19.86 14.43 -20.97
CA ASP A 31 -21.12 15.15 -20.79
C ASP A 31 -22.28 14.46 -21.55
N GLN A 32 -23.51 14.92 -21.31
CA GLN A 32 -24.72 14.36 -21.94
C GLN A 32 -25.27 15.24 -23.07
N GLY A 33 -24.42 16.05 -23.70
CA GLY A 33 -24.83 16.92 -24.81
C GLY A 33 -25.15 16.15 -26.11
N GLY A 34 -25.87 16.80 -27.03
CA GLY A 34 -26.17 16.22 -28.35
C GLY A 34 -24.94 15.95 -29.22
N LYS A 35 -23.85 16.70 -29.00
CA LYS A 35 -22.48 16.30 -29.35
C LYS A 35 -21.70 16.16 -28.06
N GLN A 36 -21.42 14.93 -27.65
CA GLN A 36 -20.76 14.67 -26.37
C GLN A 36 -19.30 15.18 -26.38
N LEU A 37 -18.93 15.93 -25.35
CA LEU A 37 -17.54 16.27 -25.06
C LEU A 37 -17.01 15.38 -23.94
N SER A 38 -15.69 15.23 -23.88
CA SER A 38 -15.06 14.48 -22.80
C SER A 38 -13.71 15.05 -22.40
N ALA A 39 -13.39 14.91 -21.12
CA ALA A 39 -12.10 15.25 -20.54
C ALA A 39 -11.51 14.04 -19.83
N THR A 40 -10.18 13.92 -19.84
CA THR A 40 -9.45 12.81 -19.23
C THR A 40 -8.42 13.36 -18.24
N THR A 41 -8.27 12.72 -17.09
CA THR A 41 -7.21 13.04 -16.12
C THR A 41 -6.62 11.80 -15.47
N ARG A 42 -5.47 11.95 -14.82
CA ARG A 42 -4.76 10.88 -14.11
C ARG A 42 -4.99 11.03 -12.61
N VAL A 43 -5.40 9.95 -11.97
CA VAL A 43 -5.54 9.84 -10.51
C VAL A 43 -4.47 8.90 -10.01
N VAL A 44 -3.57 9.41 -9.17
CA VAL A 44 -2.51 8.64 -8.52
C VAL A 44 -2.94 8.32 -7.10
N ILE A 45 -3.06 7.03 -6.79
CA ILE A 45 -3.49 6.54 -5.48
C ILE A 45 -2.26 5.95 -4.78
N HIS A 46 -1.91 6.49 -3.62
CA HIS A 46 -0.86 5.97 -2.77
C HIS A 46 -1.46 5.07 -1.69
N ILE A 47 -0.91 3.87 -1.53
CA ILE A 47 -1.31 2.96 -0.45
C ILE A 47 -0.50 3.32 0.79
N LEU A 48 -1.21 3.63 1.87
CA LEU A 48 -0.57 3.94 3.14
C LEU A 48 -0.01 2.68 3.78
N ASP A 49 1.13 2.84 4.43
CA ASP A 49 1.78 1.76 5.17
C ASP A 49 1.03 1.46 6.46
N VAL A 50 0.79 0.18 6.69
CA VAL A 50 0.35 -0.33 7.98
C VAL A 50 1.49 -1.21 8.48
N ASN A 51 1.87 -1.06 9.75
CA ASN A 51 2.94 -1.87 10.32
C ASN A 51 2.46 -3.31 10.62
N ASP A 52 2.28 -4.11 9.58
CA ASP A 52 1.89 -5.53 9.62
C ASP A 52 3.04 -6.48 9.26
N CYS A 53 4.18 -5.94 8.83
CA CYS A 53 5.43 -6.67 8.60
C CYS A 53 6.31 -6.69 9.84
N ALA A 54 6.11 -7.68 10.71
CA ALA A 54 6.93 -7.86 11.91
C ALA A 54 8.42 -8.16 11.58
N PRO A 55 9.37 -7.63 12.36
CA PRO A 55 10.79 -7.89 12.14
C PRO A 55 11.11 -9.38 12.36
N ARG A 56 12.00 -9.92 11.52
CA ARG A 56 12.52 -11.28 11.67
C ARG A 56 13.99 -11.25 12.03
N PHE A 57 14.31 -11.68 13.25
CA PHE A 57 15.70 -11.91 13.66
C PHE A 57 16.24 -13.15 12.94
N ILE A 58 17.26 -12.94 12.09
CA ILE A 58 17.96 -14.01 11.38
C ILE A 58 19.25 -14.44 12.10
N PHE A 59 19.70 -13.65 13.07
CA PHE A 59 20.85 -13.96 13.94
C PHE A 59 20.61 -13.49 15.39
N PRO A 60 21.16 -14.19 16.40
CA PRO A 60 21.74 -15.52 16.27
C PRO A 60 20.67 -16.53 15.81
N THR A 61 21.10 -17.60 15.13
CA THR A 61 20.19 -18.70 14.78
C THR A 61 19.65 -19.33 16.08
N ARG A 62 18.73 -20.30 16.01
CA ARG A 62 18.22 -21.01 17.21
C ARG A 62 19.30 -21.70 18.07
N GLN A 63 20.57 -21.63 17.68
CA GLN A 63 21.70 -21.95 18.53
C GLN A 63 21.73 -20.99 19.73
N ASN A 64 21.72 -21.55 20.93
CA ASN A 64 21.72 -20.80 22.17
C ASN A 64 23.09 -20.14 22.41
N ASN A 65 23.32 -18.97 21.81
CA ASN A 65 24.53 -18.16 22.00
C ASN A 65 24.35 -17.14 23.12
N THR A 66 23.76 -17.55 24.26
CA THR A 66 23.60 -16.68 25.42
C THR A 66 24.98 -16.22 25.92
N VAL A 67 25.27 -14.92 25.77
CA VAL A 67 26.49 -14.31 26.28
C VAL A 67 26.25 -13.89 27.73
N HIS A 68 26.90 -14.57 28.67
CA HIS A 68 26.94 -14.14 30.06
C HIS A 68 28.04 -13.10 30.25
N VAL A 69 27.68 -11.82 30.28
CA VAL A 69 28.62 -10.76 30.64
C VAL A 69 28.80 -10.77 32.17
N ARG A 70 29.98 -11.18 32.63
CA ARG A 70 30.37 -10.99 34.04
C ARG A 70 30.81 -9.53 34.19
N ARG A 71 30.27 -8.80 35.17
CA ARG A 71 30.81 -7.48 35.53
C ARG A 71 32.28 -7.66 35.89
N GLY A 72 33.16 -6.84 35.32
CA GLY A 72 34.54 -6.74 35.77
C GLY A 72 34.56 -6.45 37.28
N SER A 73 35.30 -7.26 38.02
CA SER A 73 35.69 -6.95 39.39
C SER A 73 36.56 -5.69 39.40
N PRO A 74 36.36 -4.77 40.38
CA PRO A 74 37.07 -3.50 40.45
C PRO A 74 38.59 -3.65 40.58
#